data_AF-A0A103Y9M6-F1
#
_entry.id   AF-A0A103Y9M6-F1
#
_cell.length_a   1.000
_cell.length_b   1.000
_cell.length_c   1.000
_cell.angle_alpha   90.00
_cell.angle_beta   90.00
_cell.angle_gamma   90.00
#
_symmetry.space_group_name_H-M   'P 1'
#
loop_
_entity.id
_entity.type
_entity.pdbx_description
1 polymer ?
#
loop_
_entity_poly.entity_id
_entity_poly.type
_entity_poly.pdbx_seq_one_letter_code
_entity_poly.pdbx_strand_id
1 'polypeptide(L)' 'MIFDPTKLENPFGKEKKGSVHLWHWDEDMLVPTSLRRYIVKKLPWIHYHQIPVVGHFLSNYDGKKKAILKAVLLGEYQVY' A
#
# COMPACT_ATOMS: atom_id res chain seq x y z
N MET A 1 -26.76 -0.16 -1.23
CA MET A 1 -25.65 0.80 -1.40
C MET A 1 -24.49 0.07 -2.04
N ILE A 2 -23.91 0.61 -3.12
CA ILE A 2 -22.69 0.05 -3.72
C ILE A 2 -21.50 0.63 -2.96
N PHE A 3 -20.58 -0.23 -2.54
CA PHE A 3 -19.35 0.18 -1.89
C PHE A 3 -18.45 0.95 -2.87
N ASP A 4 -17.94 2.11 -2.46
CA ASP A 4 -16.99 2.92 -3.22
C ASP A 4 -15.75 3.20 -2.36
N PRO A 5 -14.60 2.57 -2.66
CA PRO A 5 -13.40 2.74 -1.85
C PRO A 5 -12.85 4.17 -1.91
N THR A 6 -13.15 4.96 -2.94
CA THR A 6 -12.60 6.32 -3.10
C THR A 6 -13.21 7.35 -2.15
N LYS A 7 -14.26 6.97 -1.41
CA LYS A 7 -14.96 7.81 -0.43
C LYS A 7 -14.53 7.54 1.02
N LEU A 8 -13.51 6.71 1.23
CA LEU A 8 -13.00 6.44 2.56
C LEU A 8 -12.36 7.71 3.16
N GLU A 9 -12.73 8.02 4.39
CA GLU A 9 -12.06 9.05 5.18
C GLU A 9 -10.82 8.50 5.86
N ASN A 10 -9.88 9.38 6.21
CA ASN A 10 -8.70 8.97 6.98
C ASN A 10 -9.16 8.45 8.37
N PRO A 11 -8.91 7.17 8.70
CA PRO A 11 -9.38 6.57 9.95
C PRO A 11 -8.72 7.17 11.20
N PHE A 12 -7.59 7.87 11.06
CA PHE A 12 -6.88 8.52 12.17
C PHE A 12 -7.27 9.98 12.38
N GLY A 13 -8.26 10.48 11.63
CA GLY A 13 -8.77 11.85 11.77
C GLY A 13 -7.68 12.93 11.68
N LYS A 14 -7.93 14.06 12.33
CA LYS A 14 -6.99 15.20 12.36
C LYS A 14 -5.79 14.99 13.28
N GLU A 15 -5.93 14.13 14.28
CA GLU A 15 -4.88 13.91 15.29
C GLU A 15 -3.71 13.08 14.75
N LYS A 16 -3.85 12.44 13.58
CA LYS A 16 -2.78 11.73 12.84
C LYS A 16 -1.96 10.79 13.74
N LYS A 17 -2.62 10.12 14.69
CA LYS A 17 -1.99 9.16 15.62
C LYS A 17 -1.57 7.83 14.95
N GLY A 18 -1.71 7.74 13.63
CA GLY A 18 -1.29 6.60 12.84
C GLY A 18 -1.27 6.95 11.35
N SER A 19 -0.86 5.97 10.55
CA SER A 19 -0.76 6.08 9.10
C SER A 19 -1.31 4.83 8.44
N VAL A 20 -1.85 4.99 7.24
CA VAL A 20 -2.26 3.86 6.39
C VAL A 20 -1.27 3.73 5.26
N HIS A 21 -0.72 2.53 5.10
CA HIS A 21 0.25 2.23 4.07
C HIS A 21 -0.30 1.13 3.16
N LEU A 22 -0.17 1.32 1.85
CA LEU A 22 -0.56 0.36 0.83
C LEU A 22 0.67 -0.03 0.04
N TRP A 23 1.22 -1.20 0.33
CA TRP A 23 2.19 -1.81 -0.56
C TRP A 23 1.47 -2.43 -1.74
N HIS A 24 2.08 -2.30 -2.90
CA HIS A 24 1.57 -2.91 -4.09
C HIS A 24 2.64 -3.38 -5.08
N TRP A 25 2.37 -4.49 -5.75
CA TRP A 25 3.24 -5.30 -6.58
C TRP A 25 3.00 -5.00 -8.05
N ASP A 26 3.96 -4.44 -8.78
CA ASP A 26 3.69 -3.95 -10.14
C ASP A 26 3.26 -5.04 -11.15
N GLU A 27 3.56 -6.30 -10.85
CA GLU A 27 3.17 -7.47 -11.65
C GLU A 27 2.00 -8.25 -11.02
N ASP A 28 1.18 -7.60 -10.17
CA ASP A 28 -0.08 -8.16 -9.71
C ASP A 28 -1.09 -8.23 -10.87
N MET A 29 -1.09 -9.38 -11.54
CA MET A 29 -1.95 -9.68 -12.68
C MET A 29 -3.44 -9.77 -12.33
N LEU A 30 -3.81 -9.79 -11.04
CA LEU A 30 -5.21 -9.89 -10.61
C LEU A 30 -5.86 -8.53 -10.39
N VAL A 31 -5.12 -7.57 -9.85
CA VAL A 31 -5.66 -6.24 -9.57
C VAL A 31 -4.77 -5.19 -10.26
N PRO A 32 -5.29 -4.50 -11.30
CA PRO A 32 -4.50 -3.61 -12.13
C PRO A 32 -3.82 -2.48 -11.35
N THR A 33 -2.55 -2.22 -11.64
CA THR A 33 -1.79 -1.11 -11.05
C THR A 33 -2.47 0.24 -11.26
N SER A 34 -3.13 0.44 -12.41
CA SER A 34 -3.88 1.66 -12.73
C SER A 34 -5.02 1.95 -11.74
N LEU A 35 -5.75 0.91 -11.32
CA LEU A 35 -6.84 1.04 -10.35
C LEU A 35 -6.32 1.49 -8.98
N ARG A 36 -5.21 0.91 -8.51
CA ARG A 36 -4.61 1.34 -7.24
C ARG A 36 -4.06 2.76 -7.30
N ARG A 37 -3.36 3.12 -8.37
CA ARG A 37 -2.89 4.50 -8.58
C ARG A 37 -4.07 5.49 -8.58
N TYR A 38 -5.21 5.12 -9.17
CA TYR A 38 -6.43 5.93 -9.11
C TYR A 38 -6.96 6.09 -7.68
N ILE A 39 -7.08 5.00 -6.92
CA ILE A 39 -7.55 5.04 -5.53
C ILE A 39 -6.63 5.90 -4.66
N VAL A 40 -5.32 5.70 -4.72
CA VAL A 40 -4.34 6.48 -3.95
C VAL A 40 -4.38 7.96 -4.31
N LYS A 41 -4.58 8.29 -5.60
CA LYS A 41 -4.76 9.68 -6.04
C LYS A 41 -6.01 10.32 -5.43
N LYS A 42 -7.07 9.54 -5.17
CA LYS A 42 -8.29 10.00 -4.50
C LYS A 42 -8.17 10.03 -2.98
N LEU A 43 -7.33 9.19 -2.41
CA LEU A 43 -7.10 9.04 -0.97
C LEU A 43 -5.66 9.41 -0.60
N PRO A 44 -5.29 10.71 -0.62
CA PRO A 44 -3.90 11.16 -0.45
C PRO A 44 -3.33 10.90 0.96
N TRP A 45 -4.17 10.47 1.90
CA TRP A 45 -3.75 10.02 3.23
C TRP A 45 -3.18 8.59 3.26
N ILE A 46 -3.26 7.86 2.14
CA ILE A 46 -2.61 6.55 1.99
C ILE A 46 -1.18 6.75 1.50
N HIS A 47 -0.22 6.21 2.23
CA HIS A 47 1.17 6.09 1.78
C HIS A 47 1.30 4.89 0.84
N TYR A 48 1.45 5.14 -0.45
CA TYR A 48 1.56 4.09 -1.46
C TYR A 48 3.01 3.71 -1.75
N HIS A 49 3.28 2.41 -1.78
CA HIS A 49 4.60 1.85 -2.00
C HIS A 49 4.52 0.83 -3.13
N GLN A 50 5.13 1.14 -4.27
CA GLN A 50 5.20 0.19 -5.39
C GLN A 50 6.43 -0.70 -5.25
N ILE A 51 6.25 -2.00 -5.39
CA ILE A 51 7.27 -3.03 -5.29
C ILE A 51 7.45 -3.63 -6.68
N PRO A 52 8.64 -3.48 -7.30
CA PRO A 52 8.91 -4.05 -8.61
C PRO A 52 9.13 -5.57 -8.55
N VAL A 53 8.83 -6.25 -9.66
CA VAL A 53 9.17 -7.66 -9.92
C VAL A 53 8.59 -8.61 -8.86
N VAL A 54 7.31 -8.49 -8.54
CA VAL A 54 6.62 -9.44 -7.67
C VAL A 54 5.18 -9.59 -8.16
N GLY A 55 4.68 -10.83 -8.28
CA GLY A 55 3.28 -11.11 -8.56
C GLY A 55 2.40 -11.15 -7.30
N HIS A 56 1.15 -11.57 -7.44
CA HIS A 56 0.13 -11.54 -6.37
C HIS A 56 0.53 -12.26 -5.06
N PHE A 57 1.32 -13.34 -5.17
CA PHE A 57 1.63 -14.20 -4.03
C PHE A 57 2.98 -13.86 -3.40
N LEU A 58 2.92 -13.53 -2.11
CA LEU A 58 4.06 -13.31 -1.22
C LEU A 58 4.83 -14.59 -0.84
N SER A 59 4.54 -15.73 -1.48
CA SER A 59 5.00 -17.06 -1.03
C SER A 59 6.52 -17.20 -1.04
N ASN A 60 7.22 -16.55 -1.98
CA ASN A 60 8.63 -16.85 -2.27
C ASN A 60 9.58 -15.64 -2.32
N TYR A 61 9.17 -14.45 -1.85
CA TYR A 61 10.07 -13.28 -1.87
C TYR A 61 10.76 -13.09 -0.53
N ASP A 62 11.92 -13.74 -0.41
CA ASP A 62 12.75 -13.66 0.77
C ASP A 62 13.16 -12.20 1.03
N GLY A 63 13.08 -11.76 2.29
CA GLY A 63 13.40 -10.39 2.71
C GLY A 63 12.31 -9.31 2.53
N LYS A 64 11.44 -9.37 1.51
CA LYS A 64 10.45 -8.28 1.24
C LYS A 64 9.43 -8.11 2.38
N LYS A 65 8.95 -9.21 2.97
CA LYS A 65 8.07 -9.18 4.16
C LYS A 65 8.75 -8.50 5.36
N LYS A 66 10.02 -8.84 5.61
CA LYS A 66 10.82 -8.28 6.70
C LYS A 66 11.02 -6.78 6.52
N ALA A 67 11.27 -6.33 5.29
CA ALA A 67 11.40 -4.92 4.98
C ALA A 67 10.09 -4.14 5.14
N ILE A 68 8.93 -4.69 4.73
CA ILE A 68 7.61 -4.09 5.00
C ILE A 68 7.40 -3.95 6.52
N LEU A 69 7.69 -5.01 7.28
CA LEU A 69 7.59 -4.99 8.74
C LEU A 69 8.50 -3.93 9.37
N LYS A 70 9.76 -3.83 8.92
CA LYS A 70 10.69 -2.79 9.37
C LYS A 70 10.21 -1.38 9.01
N ALA A 71 9.66 -1.18 7.81
CA ALA A 71 9.11 0.10 7.39
C ALA A 71 7.93 0.54 8.30
N VAL A 72 7.02 -0.39 8.62
CA VAL A 72 5.86 -0.09 9.49
C VAL A 72 6.28 0.12 10.95
N LEU A 73 7.13 -0.75 11.49
CA LEU A 73 7.45 -0.77 12.93
C LEU A 73 8.56 0.21 13.31
N LEU A 74 9.53 0.44 12.42
CA LEU A 74 10.72 1.23 12.70
C LEU A 74 10.81 2.50 11.85
N GLY A 75 9.94 2.68 10.84
CA GLY A 75 10.05 3.78 9.88
C GLY A 75 11.22 3.63 8.90
N GLU A 76 11.83 2.45 8.81
CA GLU A 76 12.93 2.15 7.89
C GLU A 76 12.38 1.84 6.48
N TYR A 77 12.10 2.88 5.69
CA TYR A 77 11.65 2.72 4.31
C TYR A 77 12.82 2.33 3.41
N GLN A 78 12.82 1.08 2.93
CA GLN A 78 13.70 0.72 1.81
C GLN A 78 13.13 1.33 0.53
N VAL A 79 13.95 2.14 -0.14
CA VAL A 79 13.68 2.57 -1.52
C VAL A 79 13.87 1.34 -2.40
N TYR A 80 12.78 0.83 -2.96
CA TYR A 80 12.80 -0.21 -3.98
C TYR A 80 12.77 0.40 -5.37
#